data_AF-A0ABD3F6S7-F1
#
_entry.id   AF-A0ABD3F6S7-F1
#
_cell.length_a   1.000
_cell.length_b   1.000
_cell.length_c   1.000
_cell.angle_alpha   90.00
_cell.angle_beta   90.00
_cell.angle_gamma   90.00
#
_symmetry.space_group_name_H-M   'P 1'
#
loop_
_entity.id
_entity.type
_entity.pdbx_description
1 polymer ?
#
loop_
_entity_poly.entity_id
_entity_poly.type
_entity_poly.pdbx_seq_one_letter_code
_entity_poly.pdbx_strand_id
1 'polypeptide(L)'
;MKSPVLIQDHFYLLPAKLLGVCIAVFPVADAEEDAITVDVSQGDTTTKGKETAKALEVVQIKDVGTFSRAQIETFKRVHNLMTCVQHSVDMHKWLTEKGIPSLPAEYHKIANDVARKNVLKDYRT
;
A
#
# COMPACT_ATOMS: atom_id res chain seq x y z
N MET A 1 20.94 -9.01 18.32
CA MET A 1 19.58 -8.70 17.82
C MET A 1 19.51 -9.11 16.35
N LYS A 2 18.54 -9.94 15.94
CA LYS A 2 18.41 -10.40 14.54
C LYS A 2 17.92 -9.23 13.69
N SER A 3 18.56 -8.99 12.54
CA SER A 3 18.23 -7.90 11.64
C SER A 3 16.81 -8.08 11.06
N PRO A 4 15.93 -7.06 11.09
CA PRO A 4 14.60 -7.13 10.47
C PRO A 4 14.65 -7.43 8.97
N VAL A 5 15.82 -7.27 8.33
CA VAL A 5 16.07 -7.66 6.93
C VAL A 5 15.73 -9.13 6.67
N LEU A 6 15.92 -10.02 7.66
CA LEU A 6 15.76 -11.47 7.50
C LEU A 6 14.40 -11.99 7.95
N ILE A 7 13.62 -11.18 8.66
CA ILE A 7 12.30 -11.56 9.12
C ILE A 7 11.33 -10.75 8.26
N GLN A 8 10.93 -11.30 7.10
CA GLN A 8 9.79 -10.81 6.31
C GLN A 8 8.48 -11.02 7.11
N ASP A 9 8.45 -10.53 8.34
CA ASP A 9 7.30 -10.61 9.21
C ASP A 9 6.29 -9.57 8.73
N HIS A 10 5.14 -10.05 8.26
CA HIS A 10 4.05 -9.24 7.74
C HIS A 10 3.50 -8.24 8.79
N PHE A 11 3.84 -8.40 10.08
CA PHE A 11 3.44 -7.51 11.17
C PHE A 11 4.42 -6.36 11.45
N TYR A 12 5.59 -6.32 10.81
CA TYR A 12 6.58 -5.23 10.98
C TYR A 12 6.43 -4.14 9.90
N LEU A 13 5.28 -3.47 9.87
CA LEU A 13 5.14 -2.23 9.10
C LEU A 13 5.77 -1.07 9.87
N LEU A 14 6.53 -0.22 9.19
CA LEU A 14 7.02 1.01 9.81
C LEU A 14 5.84 1.94 10.14
N PRO A 15 5.83 2.57 11.33
CA PRO A 15 4.85 3.61 11.65
C PRO A 15 4.83 4.72 10.60
N ALA A 16 3.65 5.28 10.32
CA ALA A 16 3.42 6.25 9.24
C ALA A 16 4.42 7.42 9.23
N LYS A 17 4.74 7.97 10.41
CA LYS A 17 5.70 9.08 10.56
C LYS A 17 7.11 8.67 10.11
N LEU A 18 7.54 7.49 10.51
CA LEU A 18 8.87 6.95 10.21
C LEU A 18 8.97 6.58 8.71
N LEU A 19 7.91 5.94 8.19
CA LEU A 19 7.79 5.60 6.77
C LEU A 19 7.86 6.84 5.88
N GLY A 20 7.19 7.94 6.28
CA GLY A 20 7.25 9.22 5.57
C GLY A 20 8.66 9.79 5.48
N VAL A 21 9.44 9.71 6.57
CA VAL A 21 10.85 10.12 6.58
C VAL A 21 11.68 9.22 5.67
N CYS A 22 11.49 7.89 5.71
CA CYS A 22 12.21 6.97 4.83
C CYS A 22 11.96 7.27 3.35
N ILE A 23 10.71 7.55 2.96
CA ILE A 23 10.35 7.92 1.57
C ILE A 23 11.00 9.24 1.18
N ALA A 24 11.02 10.25 2.06
CA ALA A 24 11.61 11.55 1.77
C ALA A 24 13.14 11.49 1.61
N VAL A 25 13.81 10.51 2.24
CA VAL A 25 15.26 10.31 2.12
C VAL A 25 15.64 9.62 0.81
N PHE A 26 14.73 8.87 0.20
CA PHE A 26 14.98 8.28 -1.10
C PHE A 26 14.82 9.34 -2.20
N PRO A 27 15.82 9.52 -3.09
CA PRO A 27 15.63 10.33 -4.28
C PRO A 27 14.45 9.77 -5.10
N VAL A 28 13.64 10.67 -5.64
CA VAL A 28 12.49 10.37 -6.50
C VAL A 28 12.99 9.47 -7.63
N ALA A 29 12.44 8.26 -7.72
CA ALA A 29 12.85 7.25 -8.68
C ALA A 29 12.35 7.53 -10.11
N ASP A 30 11.74 8.69 -10.36
CA ASP A 30 11.46 9.18 -11.71
C ASP A 30 12.77 9.75 -12.33
N ALA A 31 13.85 8.96 -12.30
CA ALA A 31 15.01 9.24 -13.12
C ALA A 31 14.61 8.92 -14.57
N GLU A 32 14.98 9.80 -15.50
CA GLU A 32 14.67 9.67 -16.94
C GLU A 32 15.06 8.30 -17.53
N GLU A 33 15.96 7.57 -16.87
CA GLU A 33 16.42 6.22 -17.20
C GLU A 33 15.35 5.12 -17.05
N ASP A 34 14.28 5.33 -16.24
CA ASP A 34 13.15 4.39 -16.09
C ASP A 34 11.90 4.84 -16.86
N ALA A 35 12.03 5.89 -17.69
CA ALA A 35 10.96 6.33 -18.58
C ALA A 35 10.72 5.25 -19.65
N ILE A 36 9.56 4.59 -19.59
CA ILE A 36 9.12 3.64 -20.61
C ILE A 36 8.82 4.43 -21.89
N THR A 37 9.79 4.52 -22.80
CA THR A 37 9.55 4.97 -24.17
C THR A 37 8.83 3.85 -24.91
N VAL A 38 7.55 4.07 -25.22
CA VAL A 38 6.78 3.17 -26.08
C VAL A 38 7.21 3.42 -27.53
N ASP A 39 8.28 2.77 -27.97
CA ASP A 39 8.62 2.69 -29.39
C ASP A 39 7.84 1.54 -30.01
N VAL A 40 6.91 1.87 -30.92
CA VAL A 40 6.12 0.89 -31.68
C VAL A 40 6.97 0.41 -32.84
N SER A 41 8.04 -0.33 -32.55
CA SER A 41 8.82 -1.04 -33.57
C SER A 41 9.50 -2.27 -32.96
N GLN A 42 9.22 -3.43 -33.57
CA GLN A 42 9.68 -4.76 -33.20
C GLN A 42 11.21 -4.89 -33.09
N GLY A 43 11.67 -5.80 -32.22
CA GLY A 43 12.95 -6.47 -32.40
C GLY A 43 13.53 -7.12 -31.14
N ASP A 44 13.49 -8.46 -31.06
CA ASP A 44 14.26 -9.28 -30.13
C ASP A 44 15.72 -8.82 -30.04
N THR A 45 16.20 -8.44 -28.86
CA THR A 45 17.62 -8.58 -28.51
C THR A 45 17.80 -8.83 -27.01
N THR A 46 18.08 -10.10 -26.71
CA THR A 46 18.66 -10.53 -25.43
C THR A 46 20.01 -9.84 -25.23
N THR A 47 20.15 -9.03 -24.19
CA THR A 47 21.48 -8.58 -23.74
C THR A 47 21.67 -8.90 -22.27
N LYS A 48 22.37 -10.02 -22.03
CA LYS A 48 22.93 -10.41 -20.73
C LYS A 48 23.98 -9.37 -20.30
N GLY A 49 23.61 -8.45 -19.41
CA GLY A 49 24.52 -7.54 -18.74
C GLY A 49 24.98 -8.10 -17.39
N LYS A 50 26.31 -8.27 -17.26
CA LYS A 50 27.08 -8.55 -16.02
C LYS A 50 26.35 -8.23 -14.71
N GLU A 51 26.17 -9.24 -13.86
CA GLU A 51 25.86 -9.08 -12.44
C GLU A 51 27.07 -8.45 -11.72
N THR A 52 27.27 -7.15 -11.88
CA THR A 52 27.90 -6.35 -10.82
C THR A 52 26.94 -6.39 -9.63
N ALA A 53 27.42 -6.80 -8.45
CA ALA A 53 26.66 -6.77 -7.21
C ALA A 53 26.01 -5.38 -7.07
N LYS A 54 24.71 -5.31 -7.42
CA LYS A 54 23.95 -4.06 -7.47
C LYS A 54 23.92 -3.55 -6.03
N ALA A 55 24.56 -2.41 -5.78
CA ALA A 55 24.54 -1.81 -4.44
C ALA A 55 23.08 -1.62 -4.04
N LEU A 56 22.63 -2.35 -3.01
CA LEU A 56 21.27 -2.27 -2.52
C LEU A 56 21.15 -0.99 -1.70
N GLU A 57 20.33 -0.06 -2.18
CA GLU A 57 20.00 1.13 -1.42
C GLU A 57 19.19 0.74 -0.17
N VAL A 58 19.71 1.15 0.98
CA VAL A 58 19.13 0.84 2.28
C VAL A 58 19.05 2.08 3.15
N VAL A 59 18.00 2.14 3.97
CA VAL A 59 17.84 3.11 5.05
C VAL A 59 18.10 2.41 6.37
N GLN A 60 19.06 2.93 7.14
CA GLN A 60 19.31 2.49 8.50
C GLN A 60 18.53 3.36 9.48
N ILE A 61 17.71 2.72 10.30
CA ILE A 61 16.92 3.36 11.35
C ILE A 61 17.50 2.91 12.68
N LYS A 62 17.99 3.89 13.45
CA LYS A 62 18.57 3.64 14.78
C LYS A 62 17.58 2.86 15.65
N ASP A 63 18.08 1.81 16.30
CA ASP A 63 17.33 0.92 17.21
C ASP A 63 16.17 0.12 16.59
N VAL A 64 15.87 0.31 15.30
CA VAL A 64 14.81 -0.41 14.58
C VAL A 64 15.43 -1.42 13.61
N GLY A 65 16.33 -1.00 12.73
CA GLY A 65 17.00 -1.88 11.78
C GLY A 65 17.34 -1.24 10.44
N THR A 66 17.79 -2.05 9.50
CA THR A 66 18.11 -1.64 8.11
C THR A 66 17.01 -2.14 7.18
N PHE A 67 16.57 -1.29 6.25
CA PHE A 67 15.50 -1.62 5.31
C PHE A 67 15.94 -1.26 3.90
N SER A 68 15.71 -2.16 2.94
CA SER A 68 15.94 -1.85 1.52
C SER A 68 14.86 -0.92 0.96
N ARG A 69 15.18 -0.21 -0.12
CA ARG A 69 14.19 0.58 -0.87
C ARG A 69 12.92 -0.22 -1.18
N ALA A 70 13.08 -1.43 -1.70
CA ALA A 70 11.96 -2.31 -2.06
C ALA A 70 11.06 -2.64 -0.85
N GLN A 71 11.65 -2.81 0.35
CA GLN A 71 10.87 -2.99 1.57
C GLN A 71 10.09 -1.72 1.93
N ILE A 72 10.71 -0.54 1.86
CA ILE A 72 10.06 0.74 2.17
C ILE A 72 8.92 1.04 1.20
N GLU A 73 9.10 0.81 -0.10
CA GLU A 73 8.04 0.95 -1.10
C GLU A 73 6.90 -0.04 -0.88
N THR A 74 7.20 -1.27 -0.44
CA THR A 74 6.19 -2.25 -0.06
C THR A 74 5.39 -1.76 1.14
N PHE A 75 6.05 -1.22 2.17
CA PHE A 75 5.37 -0.62 3.32
C PHE A 75 4.48 0.55 2.89
N LYS A 76 4.91 1.38 1.93
CA LYS A 76 4.09 2.44 1.38
C LYS A 76 2.84 1.93 0.68
N ARG A 77 2.96 0.89 -0.15
CA ARG A 77 1.82 0.24 -0.81
C ARG A 77 0.83 -0.34 0.20
N VAL A 78 1.32 -1.05 1.21
CA VAL A 78 0.47 -1.62 2.27
C VAL A 78 -0.21 -0.51 3.08
N HIS A 79 0.51 0.56 3.46
CA HIS A 79 -0.08 1.70 4.17
C HIS A 79 -1.18 2.38 3.35
N ASN A 80 -0.98 2.56 2.04
CA ASN A 80 -2.00 3.11 1.16
C ASN A 80 -3.25 2.21 1.14
N LEU A 81 -3.07 0.88 1.04
CA LEU A 81 -4.18 -0.07 1.10
C LEU A 81 -4.93 0.01 2.43
N MET A 82 -4.21 0.03 3.57
CA MET A 82 -4.83 0.19 4.89
C MET A 82 -5.63 1.49 4.99
N THR A 83 -5.12 2.59 4.41
CA THR A 83 -5.81 3.88 4.38
C THR A 83 -7.10 3.80 3.57
N CYS A 84 -7.07 3.18 2.38
CA CYS A 84 -8.27 2.97 1.57
C CYS A 84 -9.33 2.13 2.29
N VAL A 85 -8.91 1.06 2.97
CA VAL A 85 -9.82 0.23 3.78
C VAL A 85 -10.39 1.02 4.96
N GLN A 86 -9.57 1.84 5.64
CA GLN A 86 -10.07 2.66 6.73
C GLN A 86 -11.13 3.67 6.23
N HIS A 87 -10.89 4.32 5.10
CA HIS A 87 -11.86 5.23 4.50
C HIS A 87 -13.17 4.53 4.12
N SER A 88 -13.12 3.30 3.62
CA SER A 88 -14.34 2.56 3.28
C SER A 88 -15.14 2.16 4.52
N VAL A 89 -14.46 1.78 5.60
CA VAL A 89 -15.08 1.51 6.91
C VAL A 89 -15.70 2.77 7.49
N ASP A 90 -14.98 3.90 7.48
CA ASP A 90 -15.46 5.18 7.98
C ASP A 90 -16.68 5.67 7.18
N MET A 91 -16.65 5.52 5.85
CA MET A 91 -17.79 5.82 4.98
C MET A 91 -18.98 4.92 5.31
N HIS A 92 -18.77 3.61 5.47
CA HIS A 92 -19.85 2.69 5.82
C HIS A 92 -20.48 3.04 7.17
N LYS A 93 -19.64 3.37 8.16
CA LYS A 93 -20.09 3.86 9.47
C LYS A 93 -20.92 5.13 9.33
N TRP A 94 -20.42 6.12 8.59
CA TRP A 94 -21.14 7.37 8.37
C TRP A 94 -22.48 7.16 7.67
N LEU A 95 -22.52 6.33 6.61
CA LEU A 95 -23.74 6.01 5.89
C LEU A 95 -24.78 5.36 6.82
N THR A 96 -24.35 4.44 7.68
CA THR A 96 -25.27 3.70 8.56
C THR A 96 -25.75 4.56 9.74
N GLU A 97 -24.86 5.34 10.35
CA GLU A 97 -25.17 6.13 11.55
C GLU A 97 -25.78 7.50 11.25
N LYS A 98 -25.49 8.09 10.09
CA LYS A 98 -25.91 9.45 9.71
C LYS A 98 -26.68 9.47 8.40
N GLY A 99 -26.22 8.75 7.38
CA GLY A 99 -26.85 8.72 6.06
C GLY A 99 -28.29 8.17 6.10
N ILE A 100 -28.48 6.94 6.59
CA ILE A 100 -29.80 6.28 6.62
C ILE A 100 -30.80 7.07 7.46
N PRO A 101 -30.48 7.51 8.70
CA PRO A 101 -31.41 8.31 9.50
C PRO A 101 -31.81 9.65 8.86
N SER A 102 -31.01 10.18 7.93
CA SER A 102 -31.32 11.42 7.20
C SER A 102 -32.32 11.23 6.06
N LEU A 103 -32.61 9.99 5.66
CA LEU A 103 -33.65 9.68 4.67
C LEU A 103 -35.05 9.71 5.32
N PRO A 104 -36.13 9.90 4.54
CA PRO A 104 -37.48 9.64 5.02
C PRO A 104 -37.64 8.23 5.60
N ALA A 105 -38.43 8.10 6.67
CA ALA A 105 -38.55 6.88 7.46
C ALA A 105 -38.96 5.63 6.66
N GLU A 106 -39.73 5.82 5.59
CA GLU A 106 -40.14 4.75 4.67
C GLU A 106 -38.95 4.01 4.03
N TYR A 107 -37.81 4.67 3.87
CA TYR A 107 -36.60 4.09 3.29
C TYR A 107 -35.66 3.44 4.30
N HIS A 108 -35.87 3.63 5.61
CA HIS A 108 -34.93 3.15 6.63
C HIS A 108 -34.80 1.63 6.63
N LYS A 109 -35.91 0.91 6.46
CA LYS A 109 -35.92 -0.56 6.46
C LYS A 109 -35.12 -1.11 5.29
N ILE A 110 -35.41 -0.65 4.07
CA ILE A 110 -34.72 -1.11 2.87
C ILE A 110 -33.24 -0.71 2.87
N ALA A 111 -32.91 0.52 3.30
CA ALA A 111 -31.53 0.98 3.36
C ALA A 111 -30.70 0.20 4.39
N ASN A 112 -31.25 -0.11 5.56
CA ASN A 112 -30.59 -0.95 6.56
C ASN A 112 -30.39 -2.40 6.08
N ASP A 113 -31.37 -2.97 5.38
CA ASP A 113 -31.26 -4.32 4.82
C ASP A 113 -30.14 -4.42 3.77
N VAL A 114 -30.00 -3.40 2.92
CA VAL A 114 -28.91 -3.29 1.94
C VAL A 114 -27.56 -3.14 2.65
N ALA A 115 -27.47 -2.23 3.64
CA ALA A 115 -26.24 -2.01 4.40
C ALA A 115 -25.75 -3.28 5.10
N ARG A 116 -26.63 -4.11 5.65
CA ARG A 116 -26.26 -5.38 6.30
C ARG A 116 -25.90 -6.49 5.31
N LYS A 117 -26.61 -6.58 4.17
CA LYS A 117 -26.43 -7.69 3.21
C LYS A 117 -25.13 -7.60 2.43
N ASN A 118 -24.59 -6.40 2.22
CA ASN A 118 -23.48 -6.19 1.27
C ASN A 118 -22.09 -6.10 1.94
N VAL A 119 -21.99 -6.15 3.27
CA VAL A 119 -20.69 -6.01 3.97
C VAL A 119 -20.00 -7.35 4.24
N LEU A 120 -20.73 -8.48 4.23
CA LEU A 120 -20.21 -9.77 4.71
C LEU A 120 -20.45 -10.97 3.78
N LYS A 121 -21.06 -10.78 2.61
CA LYS A 121 -21.37 -11.92 1.72
C LYS A 121 -20.16 -12.45 0.94
N ASP A 122 -19.13 -11.64 0.73
CA ASP A 122 -18.00 -12.02 -0.13
C ASP A 122 -16.78 -12.58 0.63
N TYR A 123 -16.83 -12.63 1.98
CA TYR A 123 -15.75 -13.15 2.83
C TYR A 123 -16.04 -14.52 3.46
N ARG A 124 -17.14 -15.16 3.09
CA ARG A 124 -17.50 -16.50 3.56
C ARG A 124 -17.28 -17.53 2.45
N THR A 125 -16.01 -17.87 2.22
CA THR A 125 -15.61 -19.16 1.61
C THR A 125 -15.39 -20.18 2.70
#